data_AF-W1X9W5-F1
#
_entry.id   AF-W1X9W5-F1
#
_cell.length_a   1.000
_cell.length_b   1.000
_cell.length_c   1.000
_cell.angle_alpha   90.00
_cell.angle_beta   90.00
_cell.angle_gamma   90.00
#
_symmetry.space_group_name_H-M   'P 1'
#
loop_
_entity.id
_entity.type
_entity.pdbx_description
1 polymer ?
#
loop_
_entity_poly.entity_id
_entity_poly.type
_entity_poly.pdbx_seq_one_letter_code
_entity_poly.pdbx_strand_id
1 'polypeptide(L)'
;MIKRVSKIAKPTQHSVKELLSIGIQPDILICRSDRAVPANERAKIALFCNVPEKAVISLKDVDSIYKIPGLLKSQGLDDYICKRFSLNCPGANLSEWEQVTFDEATPVSEVPIGMVGQYIDLP
;
A
#
# COMPACT_ATOMS: atom_id res chain seq x y z
N MET A 1 0.73 10.28 -1.35
CA MET A 1 -0.23 10.85 -0.39
C MET A 1 -1.23 9.76 -0.01
N ILE A 2 -1.31 9.37 1.28
CA ILE A 2 -2.15 8.26 1.72
C ILE A 2 -3.33 8.81 2.54
N LYS A 3 -4.55 8.80 1.98
CA LYS A 3 -5.79 9.23 2.66
C LYS A 3 -6.66 8.01 2.95
N ARG A 4 -7.26 7.95 4.16
CA ARG A 4 -8.14 6.88 4.65
C ARG A 4 -9.60 7.36 4.51
N VAL A 5 -10.45 6.74 3.67
CA VAL A 5 -11.86 7.17 3.50
C VAL A 5 -12.84 6.03 3.15
N SER A 6 -14.01 5.99 3.80
CA SER A 6 -15.10 5.01 3.64
C SER A 6 -15.90 5.07 2.32
N LYS A 7 -15.63 6.03 1.42
CA LYS A 7 -16.09 6.07 0.03
C LYS A 7 -14.88 6.36 -0.86
N ILE A 8 -14.23 5.31 -1.37
CA ILE A 8 -12.86 5.33 -1.89
C ILE A 8 -12.68 6.26 -3.11
N ALA A 9 -13.72 6.44 -3.94
CA ALA A 9 -13.58 7.16 -5.22
C ALA A 9 -13.48 8.70 -5.08
N LYS A 10 -14.36 9.36 -4.31
CA LYS A 10 -14.47 10.83 -4.29
C LYS A 10 -13.26 11.59 -3.70
N PRO A 11 -12.68 11.18 -2.56
CA PRO A 11 -11.53 11.87 -1.98
C PRO A 11 -10.25 11.60 -2.77
N THR A 12 -10.10 10.40 -3.34
CA THR A 12 -9.00 10.06 -4.26
C THR A 12 -9.06 10.93 -5.51
N GLN A 13 -10.25 11.09 -6.11
CA GLN A 13 -10.46 12.01 -7.24
C GLN A 13 -10.10 13.45 -6.90
N HIS A 14 -10.48 13.94 -5.71
CA HIS A 14 -10.15 15.32 -5.31
C HIS A 14 -8.64 15.52 -5.17
N SER A 15 -7.93 14.61 -4.50
CA SER A 15 -6.48 14.73 -4.32
C SER A 15 -5.69 14.55 -5.62
N VAL A 16 -6.16 13.72 -6.54
CA VAL A 16 -5.55 13.66 -7.89
C VAL A 16 -5.82 14.94 -8.67
N LYS A 17 -7.01 15.54 -8.57
CA LYS A 17 -7.31 16.83 -9.20
C LYS A 17 -6.42 17.95 -8.64
N GLU A 18 -6.16 17.96 -7.33
CA GLU A 18 -5.23 18.90 -6.70
C GLU A 18 -3.79 18.72 -7.22
N LEU A 19 -3.30 17.48 -7.31
CA LEU A 19 -1.97 17.18 -7.87
C LEU A 19 -1.86 17.59 -9.34
N LEU A 20 -2.89 17.33 -10.14
CA LEU A 20 -2.92 17.74 -11.54
C LEU A 20 -3.02 19.27 -11.67
N SER A 21 -3.68 19.96 -10.75
CA SER A 21 -3.80 21.42 -10.76
C SER A 21 -2.46 22.14 -10.58
N ILE A 22 -1.50 21.49 -9.93
CA ILE A 22 -0.11 21.98 -9.78
C ILE A 22 0.83 21.41 -10.86
N GLY A 23 0.30 20.69 -11.86
CA GLY A 23 1.05 20.14 -12.98
C GLY A 23 1.73 18.79 -12.72
N ILE A 24 1.40 18.09 -11.62
CA ILE A 24 1.99 16.79 -11.29
C ILE A 24 1.04 15.67 -11.72
N GLN A 25 1.48 14.85 -12.68
CA GLN A 25 0.77 13.64 -13.08
C GLN A 25 1.27 12.44 -12.28
N PRO A 26 0.41 11.73 -11.52
CA PRO A 26 0.83 10.53 -10.80
C PRO A 26 1.00 9.34 -11.76
N ASP A 27 2.07 8.57 -11.59
CA ASP A 27 2.27 7.31 -12.35
C ASP A 27 1.61 6.10 -11.68
N ILE A 28 1.49 6.13 -10.36
CA ILE A 28 1.00 5.03 -9.50
C ILE A 28 0.12 5.62 -8.40
N LEU A 29 -0.99 4.94 -8.12
CA LEU A 29 -1.91 5.30 -7.05
C LEU A 29 -2.00 4.16 -6.04
N ILE A 30 -1.68 4.45 -4.79
CA ILE A 30 -1.86 3.52 -3.67
C ILE A 30 -3.13 3.90 -2.93
N CYS A 31 -4.17 3.09 -3.07
CA CYS A 31 -5.46 3.28 -2.42
C CYS A 31 -5.47 2.52 -1.11
N ARG A 32 -5.33 3.22 0.02
CA ARG A 32 -5.47 2.61 1.36
C ARG A 32 -6.94 2.52 1.74
N SER A 33 -7.39 1.33 2.16
CA SER A 33 -8.77 1.09 2.55
C SER A 33 -8.92 -0.01 3.59
N ASP A 34 -10.04 -0.01 4.30
CA ASP A 34 -10.46 -1.07 5.24
C ASP A 34 -10.67 -2.42 4.53
N ARG A 35 -11.11 -2.36 3.28
CA ARG A 35 -11.41 -3.51 2.42
C ARG A 35 -10.63 -3.46 1.11
N ALA A 36 -10.58 -4.57 0.38
CA ALA A 36 -10.04 -4.54 -0.98
C ALA A 36 -10.88 -3.61 -1.89
N VAL A 37 -10.22 -2.76 -2.68
CA VAL A 37 -10.91 -1.88 -3.63
C VAL A 37 -11.56 -2.74 -4.72
N PRO A 38 -12.88 -2.68 -4.91
CA PRO A 38 -13.56 -3.45 -5.94
C PRO A 38 -13.04 -3.09 -7.34
N ALA A 39 -12.98 -4.07 -8.25
CA ALA A 39 -12.48 -3.87 -9.62
C ALA A 39 -13.18 -2.71 -10.35
N ASN A 40 -14.50 -2.55 -10.14
CA ASN A 40 -15.28 -1.45 -10.73
C ASN A 40 -14.83 -0.06 -10.21
N GLU A 41 -14.57 0.07 -8.91
CA GLU A 41 -14.04 1.33 -8.37
C GLU A 41 -12.61 1.60 -8.84
N ARG A 42 -11.79 0.56 -8.92
CA ARG A 42 -10.42 0.64 -9.45
C ARG A 42 -10.41 1.14 -10.90
N ALA A 43 -11.27 0.61 -11.76
CA ALA A 43 -11.41 1.04 -13.15
C ALA A 43 -11.86 2.50 -13.26
N LYS A 44 -12.80 2.93 -12.41
CA LYS A 44 -13.20 4.34 -12.35
C LYS A 44 -12.05 5.25 -11.95
N ILE A 45 -11.29 4.89 -10.91
CA ILE A 45 -10.14 5.67 -10.45
C ILE A 45 -9.09 5.78 -11.56
N ALA A 46 -8.77 4.67 -12.22
CA ALA A 46 -7.86 4.63 -13.36
C ALA A 46 -8.30 5.59 -14.48
N LEU A 47 -9.58 5.55 -14.86
CA LEU A 47 -10.16 6.43 -15.87
C LEU A 47 -10.09 7.91 -15.48
N PHE A 48 -10.49 8.26 -14.25
CA PHE A 48 -10.50 9.66 -13.81
C PHE A 48 -9.09 10.25 -13.64
N CYS A 49 -8.12 9.41 -13.30
CA CYS A 49 -6.75 9.84 -13.03
C CYS A 49 -5.83 9.68 -14.24
N ASN A 50 -6.35 9.15 -15.37
CA ASN A 50 -5.59 8.82 -16.58
C ASN A 50 -4.34 7.97 -16.30
N VAL A 51 -4.49 6.96 -15.44
CA VAL A 51 -3.43 5.98 -15.12
C VAL A 51 -3.91 4.58 -15.51
N PRO A 52 -3.01 3.66 -15.89
CA PRO A 52 -3.38 2.28 -16.15
C PRO A 52 -4.02 1.62 -14.92
N GLU A 53 -5.00 0.73 -15.09
CA GLU A 53 -5.60 0.01 -13.96
C GLU A 53 -4.59 -0.76 -13.11
N LYS A 54 -3.56 -1.32 -13.75
CA LYS A 54 -2.43 -1.99 -13.08
C LYS A 54 -1.60 -1.07 -12.19
N ALA A 55 -1.70 0.24 -12.38
CA ALA A 55 -1.02 1.25 -11.55
C ALA A 55 -1.87 1.69 -10.36
N VAL A 56 -3.12 1.21 -10.24
CA VAL A 56 -4.00 1.45 -9.10
C VAL A 56 -3.90 0.26 -8.15
N ILE A 57 -3.13 0.42 -7.08
CA ILE A 57 -2.81 -0.63 -6.10
C ILE A 57 -3.73 -0.50 -4.89
N SER A 58 -4.41 -1.59 -4.55
CA SER A 58 -5.28 -1.67 -3.37
C SER A 58 -4.47 -2.09 -2.15
N LEU A 59 -4.27 -1.18 -1.20
CA LEU A 59 -3.59 -1.47 0.05
C LEU A 59 -4.62 -1.60 1.17
N LYS A 60 -5.12 -2.82 1.40
CA LYS A 60 -6.00 -3.08 2.54
C LYS A 60 -5.24 -2.90 3.85
N ASP A 61 -5.94 -2.51 4.90
CA ASP A 61 -5.36 -2.49 6.24
C ASP A 61 -4.91 -3.91 6.64
N VAL A 62 -3.70 -3.98 7.21
CA VAL A 62 -3.07 -5.20 7.68
C VAL A 62 -2.78 -5.10 9.17
N ASP A 63 -2.78 -6.25 9.81
CA ASP A 63 -2.47 -6.45 11.22
C ASP A 63 -0.98 -6.27 11.55
N SER A 64 -0.10 -6.43 10.56
CA SER A 64 1.34 -6.25 10.71
C SER A 64 1.93 -5.49 9.54
N ILE A 65 2.86 -4.57 9.83
CA ILE A 65 3.60 -3.81 8.82
C ILE A 65 4.47 -4.72 7.93
N TYR A 66 4.87 -5.90 8.43
CA TYR A 66 5.72 -6.85 7.71
C TYR A 66 4.98 -7.55 6.57
N LYS A 67 3.64 -7.50 6.55
CA LYS A 67 2.80 -8.05 5.48
C LYS A 67 2.66 -7.12 4.26
N ILE A 68 3.01 -5.84 4.41
CA ILE A 68 2.86 -4.83 3.35
C ILE A 68 3.68 -5.18 2.09
N PRO A 69 4.98 -5.53 2.19
CA PRO A 69 5.79 -5.88 1.01
C PRO A 69 5.20 -7.05 0.21
N GLY A 70 4.72 -8.09 0.89
CA GLY A 70 4.06 -9.24 0.26
C GLY A 70 2.81 -8.85 -0.52
N LEU A 71 1.96 -7.98 0.04
CA LEU A 71 0.75 -7.48 -0.61
C LEU A 71 1.02 -6.58 -1.83
N LEU A 72 2.11 -5.81 -1.80
CA LEU A 72 2.50 -4.96 -2.93
C LEU A 72 3.07 -5.82 -4.06
N LYS A 73 3.91 -6.81 -3.73
CA LYS A 73 4.44 -7.79 -4.68
C LYS A 73 3.34 -8.64 -5.31
N SER A 74 2.35 -9.10 -4.53
CA SER A 74 1.23 -9.89 -5.06
C SER A 74 0.37 -9.12 -6.09
N GLN A 75 0.42 -7.79 -6.06
CA GLN A 75 -0.25 -6.92 -7.04
C GLN A 75 0.66 -6.51 -8.21
N GLY A 76 1.92 -6.96 -8.24
CA GLY A 76 2.88 -6.71 -9.32
C GLY A 76 3.35 -5.25 -9.40
N LEU A 77 3.35 -4.53 -8.27
CA LEU A 77 3.79 -3.13 -8.21
C LEU A 77 5.29 -3.00 -8.54
N ASP A 78 6.11 -3.89 -7.99
CA ASP A 78 7.55 -3.99 -8.24
C ASP A 78 7.84 -4.24 -9.73
N ASP A 79 7.16 -5.21 -10.33
CA ASP A 79 7.26 -5.49 -11.77
C ASP A 79 6.82 -4.29 -12.62
N TYR A 80 5.77 -3.59 -12.20
CA TYR A 80 5.28 -2.40 -12.89
C TYR A 80 6.31 -1.27 -12.88
N ILE A 81 6.93 -1.01 -11.73
CA ILE A 81 7.98 0.00 -11.57
C ILE A 81 9.20 -0.37 -12.42
N CYS A 82 9.68 -1.61 -12.35
CA CYS A 82 10.84 -2.06 -13.13
C CYS A 82 10.61 -1.87 -14.63
N LYS A 83 9.42 -2.26 -15.14
CA LYS A 83 9.05 -2.06 -16.54
C LYS A 83 8.94 -0.58 -16.92
N ARG A 84 8.38 0.27 -16.05
CA ARG A 84 8.22 1.72 -16.30
C ARG A 84 9.57 2.42 -16.44
N PHE A 85 10.55 2.05 -15.61
CA PHE A 85 11.90 2.62 -15.62
C PHE A 85 12.90 1.86 -16.51
N SER A 86 12.45 0.86 -17.26
CA SER A 86 13.31 -0.01 -18.09
C SER A 86 14.46 -0.65 -17.31
N LEU A 87 14.20 -1.02 -16.05
CA LEU A 87 15.16 -1.70 -15.19
C LEU A 87 15.07 -3.21 -15.39
N ASN A 88 16.23 -3.85 -15.57
CA ASN A 88 16.34 -5.31 -15.59
C ASN A 88 16.72 -5.80 -14.18
N CYS A 89 15.69 -6.08 -13.37
CA CYS A 89 15.87 -6.54 -11.99
C CYS A 89 15.37 -7.98 -11.84
N PRO A 90 16.05 -8.82 -11.03
CA PRO A 90 15.50 -10.11 -10.64
C PRO A 90 14.26 -9.91 -9.77
N GLY A 91 13.39 -10.92 -9.71
CA GLY A 91 12.20 -10.87 -8.86
C GLY A 91 12.56 -10.65 -7.39
N ALA A 92 11.78 -9.84 -6.68
CA ALA A 92 12.06 -9.48 -5.30
C ALA A 92 12.12 -10.73 -4.39
N ASN A 93 13.24 -10.96 -3.70
CA ASN A 93 13.32 -12.00 -2.69
C ASN A 93 12.71 -11.48 -1.38
N LEU A 94 11.62 -12.10 -0.91
CA LEU A 94 10.93 -11.73 0.32
C LEU A 94 11.08 -12.77 1.44
N SER A 95 11.98 -13.75 1.31
CA SER A 95 12.10 -14.84 2.29
C SER A 95 12.35 -14.35 3.73
N GLU A 96 13.13 -13.29 3.92
CA GLU A 96 13.35 -12.70 5.24
C GLU A 96 12.07 -12.08 5.84
N TRP A 97 11.27 -11.40 5.00
CA TRP A 97 9.99 -10.81 5.42
C TRP A 97 8.94 -11.88 5.73
N GLU A 98 8.94 -12.95 4.95
CA GLU A 98 8.10 -14.14 5.18
C GLU A 98 8.46 -14.80 6.51
N GLN A 99 9.76 -14.90 6.83
CA GLN A 99 10.22 -15.42 8.12
C GLN A 99 9.76 -14.56 9.29
N VAL A 100 9.94 -13.23 9.22
CA VAL A 100 9.47 -12.31 10.28
C VAL A 100 7.97 -12.42 10.48
N THR A 101 7.20 -12.48 9.39
CA THR A 101 5.74 -12.62 9.46
C THR A 101 5.34 -13.97 10.08
N PHE A 102 6.11 -15.02 9.82
CA PHE A 102 5.89 -16.35 10.39
C PHE A 102 6.20 -16.39 11.90
N ASP A 103 7.33 -15.81 12.31
CA ASP A 103 7.76 -15.74 13.70
C ASP A 103 6.80 -14.88 14.54
N GLU A 104 6.31 -13.77 13.97
CA GLU A 104 5.29 -12.92 14.58
C GLU A 104 3.95 -13.66 14.76
N ALA A 105 3.56 -14.48 13.80
CA ALA A 105 2.34 -15.28 13.87
C ALA A 105 2.46 -16.50 14.79
N THR A 106 3.67 -16.94 15.11
CA THR A 106 3.96 -18.17 15.89
C THR A 106 4.93 -17.88 17.03
N PRO A 107 4.54 -17.07 18.03
CA PRO A 107 5.40 -16.78 19.17
C PRO A 107 5.63 -18.04 20.02
N VAL A 108 6.88 -18.24 20.46
CA VAL A 108 7.26 -19.38 21.32
C VAL A 108 6.77 -19.18 22.76
N SER A 109 6.77 -17.94 23.25
CA SER A 109 6.36 -17.57 24.60
C SER A 109 6.10 -16.07 24.69
N GLU A 110 5.21 -15.68 25.60
CA GLU A 110 4.96 -14.27 25.93
C GLU A 110 5.76 -13.87 27.18
N VAL A 111 6.43 -12.73 27.12
CA VAL A 111 7.18 -12.16 28.26
C VAL A 111 6.73 -10.72 28.47
N PRO A 112 6.29 -10.33 29.68
CA PRO A 112 5.93 -8.96 29.97
C PRO A 112 7.20 -8.09 30.07
N ILE A 113 7.23 -7.00 29.29
CA ILE A 113 8.33 -6.02 29.30
C ILE A 113 7.75 -4.67 29.74
N GLY A 114 8.27 -4.12 30.84
CA GLY A 114 7.92 -2.78 31.30
C GLY A 114 8.66 -1.70 30.52
N MET A 115 7.94 -0.81 29.87
CA MET A 115 8.52 0.38 29.21
C MET A 115 8.36 1.60 30.11
N VAL A 116 9.47 2.28 30.44
CA VAL A 116 9.46 3.56 31.19
C VAL A 116 9.71 4.69 30.19
N GLY A 117 8.66 5.45 29.89
CA GLY A 117 8.71 6.59 28.97
C GLY A 117 8.12 7.84 29.60
N GLN A 118 8.56 9.02 29.13
CA GLN A 118 7.94 10.30 29.49
C GLN A 118 6.54 10.44 28.89
N TYR A 119 6.33 9.82 27.71
CA TYR A 119 5.05 9.72 27.02
C TYR A 119 4.87 8.26 26.62
N ILE A 120 4.03 7.53 27.35
CA ILE A 120 3.78 6.09 27.15
C ILE A 120 2.49 5.89 26.35
N ASP A 121 1.58 6.85 26.40
CA ASP A 121 0.43 6.95 25.52
C ASP A 121 0.74 7.90 24.35
N LEU A 122 0.49 7.42 23.13
CA LEU A 122 0.32 8.26 21.96
C LEU A 122 -1.18 8.58 21.83
N PRO A 123 -1.61 9.84 22.03
CA PRO A 123 -3.01 10.25 21.84
C PRO A 123 -3.48 10.15 20.38
#